data_AF-A0A9X2FGF5-F1
#
_entry.id   AF-A0A9X2FGF5-F1
#
_cell.length_a   1.000
_cell.length_b   1.000
_cell.length_c   1.000
_cell.angle_alpha   90.00
_cell.angle_beta   90.00
_cell.angle_gamma   90.00
#
_symmetry.space_group_name_H-M   'P 1'
#
loop_
_entity.id
_entity.type
_entity.pdbx_description
1 polymer ?
#
loop_
_entity_poly.entity_id
_entity_poly.type
_entity_poly.pdbx_seq_one_letter_code
_entity_poly.pdbx_strand_id
1 'polypeptide(L)'
;MNKKITNKMIKFFYGIEGLLDEYKKTQLDKFGNIAFIITWWYLLISGFVAMLLYVNNPKIAAIFLIAGNLLISALALFSIIYFLRKKKLDIVEVDKRAYPEKKKKYFRKSIGLAVYFGVAIHILNAISDAVIQNENFWTSISSVSNICTAVFEGIAFGVCMYIVYLLRLKK
;
A
#
# COMPACT_ATOMS: atom_id res chain seq x y z
N MET A 1 -25.13 0.87 -6.17
CA MET A 1 -23.98 -0.05 -5.99
C MET A 1 -24.38 -1.21 -5.08
N ASN A 2 -24.09 -2.46 -5.43
CA ASN A 2 -24.46 -3.63 -4.62
C ASN A 2 -23.69 -3.64 -3.28
N LYS A 3 -24.41 -3.66 -2.14
CA LYS A 3 -23.84 -3.63 -0.77
C LYS A 3 -22.76 -4.70 -0.54
N LYS A 4 -22.89 -5.88 -1.18
CA LYS A 4 -21.92 -6.98 -1.07
C LYS A 4 -20.58 -6.64 -1.74
N ILE A 5 -20.63 -5.95 -2.88
CA ILE A 5 -19.43 -5.53 -3.63
C ILE A 5 -18.71 -4.42 -2.86
N THR A 6 -19.45 -3.40 -2.40
CA THR A 6 -18.91 -2.31 -1.57
C THR A 6 -18.18 -2.83 -0.34
N ASN A 7 -18.81 -3.74 0.41
CA ASN A 7 -18.21 -4.31 1.61
C ASN A 7 -16.94 -5.12 1.30
N LYS A 8 -16.88 -5.78 0.13
CA LYS A 8 -15.69 -6.51 -0.31
C LYS A 8 -14.54 -5.55 -0.62
N MET A 9 -14.82 -4.44 -1.31
CA MET A 9 -13.83 -3.41 -1.61
C MET A 9 -13.28 -2.75 -0.35
N ILE A 10 -14.16 -2.34 0.58
CA ILE A 10 -13.74 -1.72 1.85
C ILE A 10 -12.85 -2.69 2.65
N LYS A 11 -13.26 -3.94 2.80
CA LYS A 11 -12.46 -4.94 3.52
C LYS A 11 -11.11 -5.18 2.86
N PHE A 12 -11.07 -5.21 1.54
CA PHE A 12 -9.82 -5.36 0.80
C PHE A 12 -8.89 -4.17 1.03
N PHE A 13 -9.38 -2.94 0.84
CA PHE A 13 -8.59 -1.72 0.97
C PHE A 13 -8.04 -1.51 2.39
N TYR A 14 -8.88 -1.66 3.42
CA TYR A 14 -8.46 -1.50 4.81
C TYR A 14 -7.83 -2.77 5.42
N GLY A 15 -7.79 -3.89 4.67
CA GLY A 15 -7.22 -5.15 5.14
C GLY A 15 -7.95 -5.77 6.34
N ILE A 16 -9.27 -5.57 6.44
CA ILE A 16 -10.11 -6.09 7.51
C ILE A 16 -10.49 -7.55 7.21
N GLU A 17 -10.11 -8.45 8.10
CA GLU A 17 -10.54 -9.85 8.06
C GLU A 17 -11.82 -10.06 8.89
N GLY A 18 -12.75 -10.89 8.39
CA GLY A 18 -14.00 -11.21 9.07
C GLY A 18 -15.20 -10.37 8.64
N LEU A 19 -16.16 -10.23 9.56
CA LEU A 19 -17.37 -9.44 9.35
C LEU A 19 -17.06 -7.95 9.47
N LEU A 20 -17.57 -7.18 8.51
CA LEU A 20 -17.60 -5.73 8.59
C LEU A 20 -18.92 -5.35 9.27
N ASP A 21 -18.89 -5.34 10.60
CA ASP A 21 -20.01 -4.90 11.42
C ASP A 21 -20.30 -3.39 11.25
N GLU A 22 -21.44 -2.95 11.77
CA GLU A 22 -21.89 -1.57 11.65
C GLU A 22 -20.98 -0.56 12.36
N TYR A 23 -20.34 -0.97 13.47
CA TYR A 23 -19.39 -0.15 14.19
C TYR A 23 -18.12 0.11 13.36
N LYS A 24 -17.48 -0.95 12.85
CA LYS A 24 -16.30 -0.88 11.98
C LYS A 24 -16.61 -0.04 10.75
N LYS A 25 -17.76 -0.30 10.10
CA LYS A 25 -18.18 0.46 8.92
C LYS A 25 -18.29 1.96 9.23
N THR A 26 -18.98 2.32 10.32
CA THR A 26 -19.15 3.71 10.72
C THR A 26 -17.81 4.41 11.03
N GLN A 27 -16.86 3.71 11.67
CA GLN A 27 -15.53 4.25 11.93
C GLN A 27 -14.73 4.47 10.64
N LEU A 28 -14.78 3.53 9.71
CA LEU A 28 -14.10 3.64 8.41
C LEU A 28 -14.71 4.74 7.55
N ASP A 29 -16.04 4.88 7.53
CA ASP A 29 -16.73 5.91 6.76
C ASP A 29 -16.34 7.31 7.29
N LYS A 30 -16.27 7.48 8.62
CA LYS A 30 -15.80 8.74 9.23
C LYS A 30 -14.34 9.05 8.87
N PHE A 31 -13.45 8.06 8.99
CA PHE A 31 -12.05 8.23 8.63
C PHE A 31 -11.87 8.53 7.14
N GLY A 32 -12.56 7.77 6.28
CA GLY A 32 -12.55 7.93 4.83
C GLY A 32 -13.01 9.33 4.40
N ASN A 33 -14.07 9.86 5.01
CA ASN A 33 -14.53 11.21 4.73
C ASN A 33 -13.49 12.29 5.11
N ILE A 34 -12.83 12.15 6.27
CA ILE A 34 -11.77 13.08 6.67
C ILE A 34 -10.58 12.99 5.70
N ALA A 35 -10.15 11.76 5.37
CA ALA A 35 -9.07 11.53 4.43
C ALA A 35 -9.40 12.09 3.02
N PHE A 36 -10.65 11.96 2.59
CA PHE A 36 -11.14 12.53 1.35
C PHE A 36 -11.06 14.06 1.35
N ILE A 37 -11.55 14.73 2.40
CA ILE A 37 -11.49 16.19 2.51
C ILE A 37 -10.05 16.69 2.45
N ILE A 38 -9.13 16.06 3.20
CA ILE A 38 -7.71 16.42 3.19
C ILE A 38 -7.11 16.23 1.79
N THR A 39 -7.35 15.08 1.17
CA THR A 39 -6.81 14.76 -0.16
C THR A 39 -7.37 15.68 -1.23
N TRP A 40 -8.65 16.04 -1.13
CA TRP A 40 -9.31 16.96 -2.07
C TRP A 40 -8.66 18.35 -2.03
N TRP A 41 -8.45 18.90 -0.83
CA TRP A 41 -7.74 20.18 -0.68
C TRP A 41 -6.29 20.10 -1.13
N TYR A 42 -5.60 19.00 -0.80
CA TYR A 42 -4.25 18.77 -1.30
C TYR A 42 -4.19 18.80 -2.83
N LEU A 43 -5.10 18.11 -3.52
CA LEU A 43 -5.14 18.07 -4.99
C LEU A 43 -5.34 19.46 -5.60
N LEU A 44 -6.24 20.26 -5.04
CA LEU A 44 -6.47 21.63 -5.51
C LEU A 44 -5.22 22.52 -5.31
N ILE A 45 -4.67 22.52 -4.10
CA ILE A 45 -3.53 23.39 -3.76
C ILE A 45 -2.28 22.95 -4.54
N SER A 46 -1.97 21.65 -4.56
CA SER A 46 -0.82 21.12 -5.28
C SER A 46 -0.92 21.34 -6.78
N GLY A 47 -2.11 21.20 -7.37
CA GLY A 47 -2.36 21.51 -8.77
C GLY A 47 -2.13 22.99 -9.10
N PHE A 48 -2.63 23.89 -8.26
CA PHE A 48 -2.39 25.33 -8.42
C PHE A 48 -0.91 25.70 -8.30
N VAL A 49 -0.21 25.17 -7.29
CA VAL A 49 1.25 25.38 -7.13
C VAL A 49 2.03 24.82 -8.33
N ALA A 50 1.66 23.63 -8.81
CA ALA A 50 2.31 23.04 -9.98
C ALA A 50 2.10 23.89 -11.24
N MET A 51 0.91 24.48 -11.42
CA MET A 51 0.64 25.41 -12.52
C MET A 51 1.56 26.64 -12.45
N LEU A 52 1.76 27.22 -11.26
CA LEU A 52 2.70 28.35 -11.09
C LEU A 52 4.15 27.95 -11.38
N LEU A 53 4.57 26.76 -10.93
CA LEU A 53 5.91 26.24 -11.20
C LEU A 53 6.13 25.92 -12.68
N TYR A 54 5.09 25.47 -13.38
CA TYR A 54 5.15 25.08 -14.78
C TYR A 54 5.58 26.24 -15.69
N VAL A 55 5.10 27.46 -15.40
CA VAL A 55 5.44 28.68 -16.16
C VAL A 55 6.95 28.92 -16.17
N ASN A 56 7.65 28.61 -15.07
CA ASN A 56 9.08 28.83 -14.94
C ASN A 56 9.89 27.61 -15.38
N ASN A 57 9.49 26.41 -14.94
CA ASN A 57 10.21 25.18 -15.23
C ASN A 57 9.27 23.96 -15.16
N PRO A 58 8.83 23.43 -16.33
CA PRO A 58 7.98 22.25 -16.40
C PRO A 58 8.55 21.01 -15.70
N LYS A 59 9.88 20.84 -15.68
CA LYS A 59 10.51 19.69 -15.01
C LYS A 59 10.34 19.78 -13.49
N ILE A 60 10.51 20.97 -12.91
CA ILE A 60 10.32 21.19 -11.47
C ILE A 60 8.86 20.96 -11.07
N ALA A 61 7.91 21.45 -11.88
CA ALA A 61 6.49 21.20 -11.65
C ALA A 61 6.14 19.70 -11.65
N ALA A 62 6.70 18.93 -12.60
CA ALA A 62 6.50 17.49 -12.66
C ALA A 62 7.09 16.76 -11.45
N ILE A 63 8.33 17.08 -11.06
CA ILE A 63 8.98 16.48 -9.87
C ILE A 63 8.19 16.82 -8.61
N PHE A 64 7.73 18.07 -8.45
CA PHE A 64 6.91 18.50 -7.33
C PHE A 64 5.63 17.67 -7.20
N LEU A 65 4.89 17.48 -8.29
CA LEU A 65 3.67 16.67 -8.28
C LEU A 65 3.95 15.20 -7.99
N ILE A 66 4.97 14.61 -8.62
CA ILE A 66 5.31 13.18 -8.41
C ILE A 66 5.73 12.95 -6.97
N ALA A 67 6.70 13.71 -6.47
CA ALA A 67 7.20 13.57 -5.10
C ALA A 67 6.11 13.88 -4.06
N GLY A 68 5.31 14.93 -4.30
CA GLY A 68 4.18 15.28 -3.44
C GLY A 68 3.12 14.18 -3.38
N ASN A 69 2.75 13.60 -4.54
CA ASN A 69 1.75 12.54 -4.62
C ASN A 69 2.24 11.26 -3.93
N LEU A 70 3.52 10.92 -4.08
CA LEU A 70 4.12 9.80 -3.37
C LEU A 70 4.13 10.04 -1.86
N LEU A 71 4.48 11.24 -1.41
CA LEU A 71 4.50 11.61 0.00
C LEU A 71 3.12 11.54 0.62
N ILE A 72 2.09 12.15 0.01
CA ILE A 72 0.72 12.12 0.54
C ILE A 72 0.17 10.68 0.56
N SER A 73 0.50 9.87 -0.46
CA SER A 73 0.10 8.46 -0.51
C SER A 73 0.72 7.66 0.62
N ALA A 74 2.01 7.86 0.90
CA ALA A 74 2.70 7.23 2.02
C ALA A 74 2.09 7.65 3.37
N LEU A 75 1.86 8.96 3.57
CA LEU A 75 1.21 9.49 4.78
C LEU A 75 -0.20 8.93 4.96
N ALA A 76 -0.97 8.78 3.88
CA ALA A 76 -2.30 8.17 3.91
C ALA A 76 -2.24 6.70 4.37
N LEU A 77 -1.30 5.91 3.84
CA LEU A 77 -1.09 4.52 4.26
C LEU A 77 -0.72 4.41 5.75
N PHE A 78 0.22 5.23 6.22
CA PHE A 78 0.58 5.27 7.64
C PHE A 78 -0.60 5.69 8.52
N SER A 79 -1.38 6.68 8.07
CA SER A 79 -2.57 7.15 8.79
C SER A 79 -3.64 6.07 8.90
N ILE A 80 -3.87 5.29 7.83
CA ILE A 80 -4.78 4.14 7.84
C ILE A 80 -4.30 3.10 8.86
N ILE A 81 -3.02 2.70 8.80
CA ILE A 81 -2.47 1.70 9.72
C ILE A 81 -2.60 2.19 11.16
N TYR A 82 -2.18 3.42 11.44
CA TYR A 82 -2.28 4.02 12.78
C TYR A 82 -3.73 4.05 13.29
N PHE A 83 -4.67 4.50 12.46
CA PHE A 83 -6.09 4.57 12.81
C PHE A 83 -6.66 3.18 13.15
N LEU A 84 -6.43 2.19 12.28
CA LEU A 84 -6.91 0.81 12.48
C LEU A 84 -6.36 0.22 13.77
N ARG A 85 -5.06 0.39 14.05
CA ARG A 85 -4.41 -0.11 15.27
C ARG A 85 -4.96 0.57 16.51
N LYS A 86 -5.05 1.90 16.51
CA LYS A 86 -5.57 2.70 17.63
C LYS A 86 -7.00 2.30 18.00
N LYS A 87 -7.83 2.01 16.99
CA LYS A 87 -9.23 1.60 17.16
C LYS A 87 -9.43 0.09 17.22
N LYS A 88 -8.34 -0.71 17.14
CA LYS A 88 -8.38 -2.19 17.17
C LYS A 88 -9.31 -2.81 16.11
N LEU A 89 -9.49 -2.16 14.96
CA LEU A 89 -10.46 -2.57 13.93
C LEU A 89 -9.94 -3.73 13.06
N ASP A 90 -8.62 -3.93 13.02
CA ASP A 90 -7.92 -4.94 12.23
C ASP A 90 -7.44 -6.15 13.06
N ILE A 91 -7.87 -6.26 14.31
CA ILE A 91 -7.58 -7.42 15.16
C ILE A 91 -8.36 -8.63 14.66
N VAL A 92 -7.67 -9.76 14.60
CA VAL A 92 -8.23 -11.07 14.26
C VAL A 92 -8.12 -11.95 15.49
N GLU A 93 -9.26 -12.15 16.16
CA GLU A 93 -9.38 -13.07 17.29
C GLU A 93 -9.62 -14.48 16.77
N VAL A 94 -8.83 -15.44 17.26
CA VAL A 94 -8.98 -16.86 16.95
C VAL A 94 -8.81 -17.69 18.20
N ASP A 95 -9.55 -18.79 18.29
CA ASP A 95 -9.38 -19.73 19.39
C ASP A 95 -7.94 -20.24 19.47
N LYS A 96 -7.48 -20.52 20.70
CA LYS A 96 -6.14 -21.06 20.96
C LYS A 96 -5.82 -22.30 20.11
N ARG A 97 -6.82 -23.12 19.79
CA ARG A 97 -6.69 -24.33 18.97
C ARG A 97 -6.46 -24.01 17.48
N ALA A 98 -7.08 -22.95 16.96
CA ALA A 98 -6.98 -22.53 15.56
C ALA A 98 -5.80 -21.58 15.28
N TYR A 99 -5.20 -21.00 16.32
CA TYR A 99 -4.05 -20.11 16.24
C TYR A 99 -2.86 -20.65 15.42
N PRO A 100 -2.35 -21.89 15.64
CA PRO A 100 -1.21 -22.40 14.87
C PRO A 100 -1.52 -22.54 13.38
N GLU A 101 -2.72 -22.98 13.02
CA GLU A 101 -3.15 -23.12 11.64
C GLU A 101 -3.24 -21.76 10.94
N LYS A 102 -3.83 -20.77 11.63
CA LYS A 102 -3.95 -19.39 11.11
C LYS A 102 -2.57 -18.76 10.90
N LYS A 103 -1.62 -18.98 11.83
CA LYS A 103 -0.23 -18.54 11.70
C LYS A 103 0.44 -19.14 10.45
N LYS A 104 0.30 -20.44 10.21
CA LYS A 104 0.82 -21.12 9.02
C LYS A 104 0.20 -20.57 7.73
N LYS A 105 -1.10 -20.25 7.75
CA LYS A 105 -1.79 -19.60 6.61
C LYS A 105 -1.22 -18.21 6.32
N TYR A 106 -0.95 -17.39 7.33
CA TYR A 106 -0.33 -16.08 7.14
C TYR A 106 1.10 -16.18 6.62
N PHE A 107 1.89 -17.15 7.08
CA PHE A 107 3.21 -17.37 6.53
C PHE A 107 3.17 -17.66 5.02
N ARG A 108 2.32 -18.59 4.58
CA ARG A 108 2.12 -18.89 3.14
C ARG A 108 1.65 -17.67 2.35
N LYS A 109 0.72 -16.90 2.92
CA LYS A 109 0.21 -15.66 2.31
C LYS A 109 1.34 -14.63 2.14
N SER A 110 2.21 -14.48 3.13
CA SER A 110 3.36 -13.58 3.07
C SER A 110 4.40 -13.98 2.04
N ILE A 111 4.61 -15.28 1.81
CA ILE A 111 5.46 -15.75 0.70
C ILE A 111 4.86 -15.34 -0.65
N GLY A 112 3.54 -15.53 -0.83
CA GLY A 112 2.86 -15.08 -2.05
C GLY A 112 3.00 -13.57 -2.26
N LEU A 113 2.90 -12.78 -1.19
CA LEU A 113 3.11 -11.33 -1.24
C LEU A 113 4.57 -10.95 -1.53
N ALA A 114 5.55 -11.70 -1.02
CA ALA A 114 6.96 -11.50 -1.31
C ALA A 114 7.26 -11.65 -2.80
N VAL A 115 6.77 -12.74 -3.40
CA VAL A 115 6.94 -13.01 -4.83
C VAL A 115 6.20 -11.98 -5.67
N TYR A 116 4.94 -11.69 -5.34
CA TYR A 116 4.15 -10.69 -6.06
C TYR A 116 4.85 -9.33 -6.05
N PHE A 117 5.29 -8.86 -4.87
CA PHE A 117 5.95 -7.57 -4.74
C PHE A 117 7.29 -7.54 -5.45
N GLY A 118 8.12 -8.58 -5.26
CA GLY A 118 9.42 -8.71 -5.92
C GLY A 118 9.32 -8.67 -7.46
N VAL A 119 8.36 -9.38 -8.04
CA VAL A 119 8.14 -9.34 -9.50
C VAL A 119 7.64 -7.96 -9.93
N ALA A 120 6.69 -7.37 -9.20
CA ALA A 120 6.13 -6.07 -9.54
C ALA A 120 7.19 -4.95 -9.47
N ILE A 121 8.01 -4.94 -8.43
CA ILE A 121 9.06 -3.93 -8.25
C ILE A 121 10.20 -4.12 -9.25
N HIS A 122 10.54 -5.36 -9.62
CA HIS A 122 11.52 -5.64 -10.69
C HIS A 122 11.09 -5.03 -12.03
N ILE A 123 9.83 -5.25 -12.41
CA ILE A 123 9.27 -4.68 -13.64
C ILE A 123 9.23 -3.15 -13.55
N LEU A 124 8.81 -2.60 -12.40
CA LEU A 124 8.76 -1.16 -12.21
C LEU A 124 10.15 -0.51 -12.30
N ASN A 125 11.17 -1.13 -11.71
CA ASN A 125 12.55 -0.66 -11.77
C ASN A 125 13.06 -0.69 -13.21
N ALA A 126 12.82 -1.77 -13.96
CA ALA A 126 13.21 -1.84 -15.38
C ALA A 126 12.51 -0.77 -16.24
N ILE A 127 11.24 -0.46 -15.97
CA ILE A 127 10.53 0.66 -16.61
C ILE A 127 11.17 1.99 -16.22
N SER A 128 11.48 2.18 -14.94
CA SER A 128 12.12 3.38 -14.42
C SER A 128 13.49 3.63 -15.07
N ASP A 129 14.32 2.59 -15.20
CA ASP A 129 15.62 2.68 -15.87
C ASP A 129 15.45 3.10 -17.33
N ALA A 130 14.48 2.51 -18.04
CA ALA A 130 14.21 2.86 -19.43
C ALA A 130 13.70 4.30 -19.61
N VAL A 131 12.86 4.79 -18.71
CA VAL A 131 12.23 6.12 -18.84
C VAL A 131 13.10 7.25 -18.29
N ILE A 132 13.78 7.02 -17.16
CA ILE A 132 14.54 8.05 -16.44
C ILE A 132 16.00 8.05 -16.86
N GLN A 133 16.60 6.86 -16.96
CA GLN A 133 18.03 6.70 -17.27
C GLN A 133 18.30 6.49 -18.76
N ASN A 134 17.25 6.32 -19.58
CA ASN A 134 17.33 5.92 -20.99
C ASN A 134 18.08 4.60 -21.22
N GLU A 135 18.04 3.70 -20.23
CA GLU A 135 18.65 2.37 -20.36
C GLU A 135 17.77 1.41 -21.16
N ASN A 136 18.37 0.33 -21.67
CA ASN A 136 17.58 -0.69 -22.38
C ASN A 136 16.79 -1.54 -21.38
N PHE A 137 15.46 -1.53 -21.52
CA PHE A 137 14.54 -2.32 -20.69
C PHE A 137 14.89 -3.81 -20.61
N TRP A 138 15.21 -4.44 -21.74
CA TRP A 138 15.54 -5.87 -21.79
C TRP A 138 16.84 -6.18 -21.07
N THR A 139 17.81 -5.26 -21.11
CA THR A 139 19.04 -5.38 -20.33
C THR A 139 18.77 -5.24 -18.84
N SER A 140 17.97 -4.25 -18.41
CA SER A 140 17.63 -4.07 -16.99
C SER A 140 16.82 -5.25 -16.43
N ILE A 141 15.84 -5.79 -17.17
CA ILE A 141 15.00 -6.88 -16.68
C ILE A 141 15.74 -8.23 -16.61
N SER A 142 16.76 -8.41 -17.45
CA SER A 142 17.60 -9.63 -17.48
C SER A 142 18.84 -9.54 -16.58
N SER A 143 19.13 -8.35 -16.03
CA SER A 143 20.28 -8.10 -15.18
C SER A 143 20.22 -8.92 -13.88
N VAL A 144 21.26 -9.71 -13.63
CA VAL A 144 21.42 -10.50 -12.40
C VAL A 144 21.40 -9.61 -11.16
N SER A 145 22.01 -8.42 -11.24
CA SER A 145 22.01 -7.45 -10.14
C SER A 145 20.59 -7.01 -9.80
N ASN A 146 19.79 -6.63 -10.81
CA ASN A 146 18.44 -6.14 -10.61
C ASN A 146 17.52 -7.24 -10.08
N ILE A 147 17.68 -8.47 -10.58
CA ILE A 147 16.97 -9.65 -10.08
C ILE A 147 17.31 -9.89 -8.60
N CYS A 148 18.59 -9.85 -8.23
CA CYS A 148 19.02 -10.02 -6.84
C CYS A 148 18.42 -8.95 -5.92
N THR A 149 18.43 -7.68 -6.34
CA THR A 149 17.81 -6.58 -5.60
C THR A 149 16.31 -6.80 -5.42
N ALA A 150 15.60 -7.14 -6.49
CA ALA A 150 14.16 -7.41 -6.43
C ALA A 150 13.80 -8.61 -5.54
N VAL A 151 14.64 -9.65 -5.52
CA VAL A 151 14.48 -10.80 -4.61
C VAL A 151 14.65 -10.34 -3.15
N PHE A 152 15.67 -9.53 -2.87
CA PHE A 152 15.89 -8.99 -1.53
C PHE A 152 14.71 -8.12 -1.06
N GLU A 153 14.24 -7.21 -1.92
CA GLU A 153 13.08 -6.36 -1.66
C GLU A 153 11.80 -7.17 -1.43
N GLY A 154 11.57 -8.20 -2.27
CA GLY A 154 10.45 -9.12 -2.13
C GLY A 154 10.48 -9.86 -0.80
N ILE A 155 11.63 -10.43 -0.41
CA ILE A 155 11.79 -11.11 0.88
C ILE A 155 11.55 -10.14 2.05
N ALA A 156 12.17 -8.96 2.02
CA ALA A 156 11.99 -7.94 3.05
C ALA A 156 10.51 -7.56 3.20
N PHE A 157 9.81 -7.34 2.08
CA PHE A 157 8.38 -7.06 2.07
C PHE A 157 7.55 -8.21 2.66
N GLY A 158 7.85 -9.45 2.26
CA GLY A 158 7.19 -10.65 2.79
C GLY A 158 7.33 -10.81 4.29
N VAL A 159 8.53 -10.59 4.82
CA VAL A 159 8.82 -10.62 6.26
C VAL A 159 8.04 -9.54 6.99
N CYS A 160 8.06 -8.30 6.49
CA CYS A 160 7.27 -7.19 7.04
C CYS A 160 5.77 -7.53 7.08
N MET A 161 5.22 -8.05 5.98
CA MET A 161 3.82 -8.44 5.91
C MET A 161 3.47 -9.58 6.88
N TYR A 162 4.36 -10.55 7.06
CA TYR A 162 4.17 -11.60 8.04
C TYR A 162 4.13 -11.05 9.47
N ILE A 163 5.05 -10.14 9.83
CA ILE A 163 5.05 -9.46 11.13
C ILE A 163 3.73 -8.69 11.33
N VAL A 164 3.27 -7.94 10.32
CA VAL A 164 2.00 -7.22 10.39
C VAL A 164 0.83 -8.16 10.68
N TYR A 165 0.76 -9.32 10.01
CA TYR A 165 -0.26 -10.33 10.26
C TYR A 165 -0.18 -10.92 11.68
N LEU A 166 1.03 -11.20 12.18
CA LEU A 166 1.22 -11.68 13.55
C LEU A 166 0.76 -10.66 14.59
N LEU A 167 1.05 -9.37 14.37
CA LEU A 167 0.61 -8.28 15.25
C LEU A 167 -0.93 -8.10 15.26
N ARG A 168 -1.63 -8.57 14.22
CA ARG A 168 -3.12 -8.56 14.16
C ARG A 168 -3.73 -9.77 14.84
N LEU A 169 -3.02 -10.89 14.89
CA LEU A 169 -3.55 -12.17 15.35
C LEU A 169 -3.50 -12.28 16.87
N LYS A 170 -4.66 -12.37 17.52
CA LYS A 170 -4.80 -12.57 18.96
C LYS A 170 -5.44 -13.92 19.30
N LYS A 171 -5.03 -14.46 20.44
CA LYS A 171 -5.55 -15.70 21.04
C LYS A 171 -6.68 -15.40 22.01
#